data_AF-A0A946MD04-F1
#
_entry.id   AF-A0A946MD04-F1
#
_cell.length_a   1.000
_cell.length_b   1.000
_cell.length_c   1.000
_cell.angle_alpha   90.00
_cell.angle_beta   90.00
_cell.angle_gamma   90.00
#
_symmetry.space_group_name_H-M   'P 1'
#
loop_
_entity.id
_entity.type
_entity.pdbx_description
1 polymer ?
#
loop_
_entity_poly.entity_id
_entity_poly.type
_entity_poly.pdbx_seq_one_letter_code
_entity_poly.pdbx_strand_id
1 'polypeptide(L)'
;MFIDDQEIGVTPVSTSFIYYGTRKIQLVKDGYETVTVLRTFKPPWYQWAGLDFITENLVRSEFRDERLVEFKLMPLRLKTNKELVDRGNQLRQRVRQGIVTTVPVQPRNLRTLYPQSRETIPVNRTPRRPR
;
A
#
# COMPACT_ATOMS: atom_id res chain seq x y z
N MET A 1 4.18 -6.60 -1.45
CA MET A 1 4.87 -5.42 -0.89
C MET A 1 5.33 -4.56 -2.03
N PHE A 2 5.11 -3.25 -1.91
CA PHE A 2 5.52 -2.28 -2.92
C PHE A 2 6.49 -1.26 -2.31
N ILE A 3 7.48 -0.84 -3.10
CA ILE A 3 8.36 0.30 -2.80
C ILE A 3 8.24 1.26 -3.98
N ASP A 4 7.96 2.54 -3.71
CA ASP A 4 7.82 3.58 -4.73
C ASP A 4 6.88 3.19 -5.88
N ASP A 5 5.76 2.55 -5.51
CA ASP A 5 4.73 2.00 -6.43
C ASP A 5 5.18 0.81 -7.30
N GLN A 6 6.39 0.28 -7.10
CA GLN A 6 6.87 -0.93 -7.74
C GLN A 6 6.68 -2.15 -6.83
N GLU A 7 6.18 -3.25 -7.39
CA GLU A 7 6.05 -4.53 -6.67
C GLU A 7 7.43 -5.16 -6.44
N ILE A 8 7.73 -5.48 -5.18
CA ILE A 8 8.98 -6.11 -4.77
C ILE A 8 8.78 -7.60 -4.46
N GLY A 9 7.67 -7.96 -3.82
CA GLY A 9 7.37 -9.36 -3.47
C GLY A 9 6.62 -9.55 -2.15
N VAL A 10 6.74 -10.74 -1.57
CA VAL A 10 6.09 -11.14 -0.30
C VAL A 10 7.08 -11.04 0.86
N THR A 11 6.66 -10.48 1.99
CA THR A 11 7.50 -10.36 3.20
C THR A 11 7.71 -11.72 3.89
N PRO A 12 8.89 -12.00 4.49
CA PRO A 12 10.07 -11.13 4.54
C PRO A 12 10.77 -11.03 3.19
N VAL A 13 11.17 -9.82 2.80
CA VAL A 13 11.85 -9.54 1.53
C VAL A 13 12.95 -8.51 1.74
N SER A 14 14.07 -8.72 1.06
CA SER A 14 15.21 -7.80 1.05
C SER A 14 15.40 -7.25 -0.36
N THR A 15 15.68 -5.95 -0.47
CA THR A 15 15.99 -5.32 -1.76
C THR A 15 17.11 -4.31 -1.60
N SER A 16 17.98 -4.24 -2.59
CA SER A 16 19.06 -3.26 -2.65
C SER A 16 18.53 -1.89 -3.05
N PHE A 17 19.09 -0.83 -2.48
CA PHE A 17 18.87 0.55 -2.92
C PHE A 17 20.21 1.24 -3.14
N ILE A 18 20.27 2.13 -4.14
CA ILE A 18 21.48 2.91 -4.46
C ILE A 18 21.41 4.29 -3.81
N TYR A 19 20.25 4.94 -3.92
CA TYR A 19 20.08 6.33 -3.48
C TYR A 19 19.39 6.43 -2.12
N TYR A 20 20.04 7.15 -1.21
CA TYR A 20 19.48 7.62 0.06
C TYR A 20 18.36 8.64 -0.18
N GLY A 21 17.39 8.66 0.73
CA GLY A 21 16.22 9.51 0.61
C GLY A 21 14.96 8.89 1.24
N THR A 22 13.82 9.53 0.99
CA THR A 22 12.52 9.05 1.47
C THR A 22 11.90 8.12 0.45
N ARG A 23 11.58 6.90 0.89
CA ARG A 23 10.94 5.85 0.08
C ARG A 23 9.52 5.60 0.57
N LYS A 24 8.59 5.37 -0.35
CA LYS A 24 7.21 5.00 -0.03
C LYS A 24 7.08 3.49 0.01
N ILE A 25 6.88 2.94 1.21
CA ILE A 25 6.71 1.51 1.44
C ILE A 25 5.22 1.22 1.63
N GLN A 26 4.68 0.28 0.86
CA GLN A 26 3.28 -0.13 0.95
C GLN A 26 3.18 -1.65 1.19
N LEU A 27 2.45 -2.03 2.23
CA LEU A 27 2.15 -3.40 2.57
C LEU A 27 0.66 -3.67 2.38
N VAL A 28 0.37 -4.73 1.63
CA VAL A 28 -0.98 -5.21 1.35
C VAL A 28 -1.04 -6.67 1.79
N LYS A 29 -2.03 -7.01 2.61
CA LYS A 29 -2.31 -8.35 3.07
C LYS A 29 -3.81 -8.53 3.24
N ASP A 30 -4.35 -9.65 2.77
CA ASP A 30 -5.77 -9.93 2.89
C ASP A 30 -6.23 -10.02 4.35
N GLY A 31 -7.36 -9.39 4.66
CA GLY A 31 -7.91 -9.31 6.02
C GLY A 31 -7.21 -8.27 6.92
N TYR A 32 -6.27 -7.50 6.39
CA TYR A 32 -5.60 -6.41 7.10
C TYR A 32 -5.77 -5.07 6.35
N GLU A 33 -5.63 -3.98 7.09
CA GLU A 33 -5.57 -2.64 6.51
C GLU A 33 -4.26 -2.45 5.74
N THR A 34 -4.35 -1.83 4.56
CA THR A 34 -3.17 -1.45 3.78
C THR A 34 -2.37 -0.40 4.55
N VAL A 35 -1.08 -0.67 4.75
CA VAL A 35 -0.18 0.24 5.44
C VAL A 35 0.74 0.91 4.43
N THR A 36 0.68 2.25 4.36
CA THR A 36 1.57 3.08 3.53
C THR A 36 2.41 3.97 4.43
N VAL A 37 3.73 3.79 4.40
CA VAL A 37 4.68 4.54 5.23
C VAL A 37 5.74 5.19 4.35
N LEU A 38 6.04 6.44 4.64
CA LEU A 38 7.20 7.14 4.10
C LEU A 38 8.38 6.94 5.05
N ARG A 39 9.43 6.25 4.60
CA ARG A 39 10.62 5.97 5.40
C ARG A 39 11.83 6.68 4.79
N THR A 40 12.51 7.50 5.59
CA THR A 40 13.74 8.19 5.17
C THR A 40 14.97 7.39 5.55
N PHE A 41 15.77 7.03 4.55
CA PHE A 41 17.08 6.42 4.67
C PHE A 41 18.15 7.51 4.51
N LYS A 42 18.77 7.92 5.62
CA LYS A 42 19.84 8.94 5.61
C LYS A 42 21.17 8.33 5.16
N PRO A 43 22.01 9.05 4.40
CA PRO A 43 23.34 8.57 4.06
C PRO A 43 24.18 8.37 5.31
N PRO A 44 25.13 7.40 5.29
CA PRO A 44 26.11 7.26 6.34
C PRO A 44 26.99 8.52 6.42
N TRP A 45 27.50 8.78 7.61
CA TRP A 45 28.27 9.99 7.91
C TRP A 45 29.55 10.12 7.05
N TYR A 46 30.14 9.00 6.64
CA TYR A 46 31.38 9.00 5.84
C TYR A 46 31.17 9.41 4.37
N GLN A 47 29.93 9.42 3.87
CA GLN A 47 29.61 9.91 2.50
C GLN A 47 29.31 11.41 2.45
N TRP A 48 29.52 12.14 3.55
CA TRP A 48 29.36 13.60 3.55
C TRP A 48 30.55 14.28 2.88
N ALA A 49 30.27 15.27 2.02
CA ALA A 49 31.29 16.01 1.29
C ALA A 49 32.37 16.57 2.24
N GLY A 50 33.63 16.24 1.96
CA GLY A 50 34.81 16.65 2.74
C GLY A 50 35.40 15.56 3.64
N LEU A 51 34.59 14.63 4.18
CA LEU A 51 35.09 13.49 4.97
C LEU A 51 35.50 12.28 4.10
N ASP A 52 34.97 12.22 2.88
CA ASP A 52 35.20 11.15 1.89
C ASP A 52 36.69 10.99 1.53
N PHE A 53 37.43 12.11 1.44
CA PHE A 53 38.89 12.12 1.17
C PHE A 53 39.73 11.41 2.23
N ILE A 54 39.29 11.39 3.48
CA ILE A 54 40.03 10.75 4.58
C ILE A 54 39.73 9.25 4.60
N THR A 55 38.49 8.84 4.31
CA THR A 55 38.07 7.45 4.36
C THR A 55 38.61 6.61 3.20
N GLU A 56 38.65 7.15 1.98
CA GLU A 56 39.21 6.44 0.81
C GLU A 56 40.69 6.09 0.99
N ASN A 57 41.44 6.93 1.71
CA ASN A 57 42.89 6.76 1.86
C ASN A 57 43.28 5.92 3.10
N LEU A 58 42.40 5.80 4.09
CA LEU A 58 42.68 5.10 5.36
C LEU A 58 41.97 3.74 5.49
N VAL A 59 40.91 3.46 4.73
CA VAL A 59 40.09 2.27 4.94
C VAL A 59 39.96 1.44 3.66
N ARG A 60 40.51 0.22 3.70
CA ARG A 60 40.52 -0.76 2.60
C ARG A 60 39.30 -1.71 2.60
N SER A 61 38.22 -1.38 3.31
CA SER A 61 37.10 -2.28 3.59
C SER A 61 35.83 -1.91 2.82
N GLU A 62 35.09 -2.91 2.33
CA GLU A 62 33.74 -2.72 1.79
C GLU A 62 32.76 -2.45 2.95
N PHE A 63 32.01 -1.35 2.87
CA PHE A 63 30.93 -1.04 3.81
C PHE A 63 29.58 -1.41 3.20
N ARG A 64 28.83 -2.29 3.87
CA ARG A 64 27.45 -2.62 3.52
C ARG A 64 26.49 -2.04 4.58
N ASP A 65 25.57 -1.20 4.14
CA ASP A 65 24.53 -0.60 4.99
C ASP A 65 23.25 -1.43 4.86
N GLU A 66 22.96 -2.24 5.88
CA GLU A 66 21.74 -3.05 5.97
C GLU A 66 20.75 -2.42 6.94
N ARG A 67 19.48 -2.29 6.50
CA ARG A 67 18.45 -1.61 7.29
C ARG A 67 17.20 -2.45 7.39
N LEU A 68 16.90 -2.89 8.60
CA LEU A 68 15.71 -3.67 8.89
C LEU A 68 14.53 -2.73 9.19
N VAL A 69 13.38 -3.00 8.56
CA VAL A 69 12.15 -2.23 8.76
C VAL A 69 11.01 -3.19 9.05
N GLU A 70 10.42 -3.05 10.24
CA GLU A 70 9.29 -3.87 10.68
C GLU A 70 7.99 -3.06 10.68
N PHE A 71 6.90 -3.72 10.30
CA PHE A 71 5.57 -3.13 10.25
C PHE A 71 4.57 -4.00 10.99
N LYS A 72 3.72 -3.39 11.83
CA LYS A 72 2.58 -4.05 12.46
C LYS A 72 1.32 -3.75 11.65
N LEU A 73 0.73 -4.77 11.05
CA LEU A 73 -0.52 -4.65 10.31
C LEU A 73 -1.72 -4.72 11.24
N MET A 74 -2.70 -3.85 11.01
CA MET A 74 -3.96 -3.86 11.76
C MET A 74 -5.02 -4.67 11.00
N PRO A 75 -5.84 -5.49 11.68
CA PRO A 75 -6.93 -6.20 11.03
C PRO A 75 -7.91 -5.25 10.33
N LEU A 76 -8.42 -5.67 9.18
CA LEU A 76 -9.37 -4.89 8.41
C LEU A 76 -10.69 -4.75 9.19
N ARG A 77 -11.07 -3.51 9.51
CA ARG A 77 -12.36 -3.23 10.15
C ARG A 77 -13.48 -3.26 9.12
N LEU A 78 -14.26 -4.35 9.13
CA LEU A 78 -15.51 -4.43 8.36
C LEU A 78 -16.51 -3.39 8.90
N LYS A 79 -16.82 -2.39 8.09
CA LYS A 79 -17.82 -1.37 8.45
C LYS A 79 -19.21 -1.99 8.35
N THR A 80 -20.05 -1.74 9.35
CA THR A 80 -21.42 -2.28 9.35
C THR A 80 -22.26 -1.59 8.28
N ASN A 81 -23.32 -2.26 7.80
CA ASN A 81 -24.24 -1.67 6.81
C ASN A 81 -24.82 -0.33 7.29
N LYS A 82 -25.15 -0.22 8.58
CA LYS A 82 -25.64 1.02 9.19
C LYS A 82 -24.61 2.16 9.08
N GLU A 83 -23.34 1.91 9.40
CA GLU A 83 -22.29 2.92 9.28
C GLU A 83 -22.09 3.40 7.83
N LEU A 84 -22.24 2.50 6.86
CA LEU A 84 -22.16 2.84 5.44
C LEU A 84 -23.33 3.73 5.01
N VAL A 85 -24.55 3.40 5.43
CA VAL A 85 -25.76 4.20 5.18
C VAL A 85 -25.65 5.58 5.84
N ASP A 86 -25.22 5.63 7.11
CA ASP A 86 -25.06 6.87 7.85
C ASP A 86 -24.01 7.78 7.17
N ARG A 87 -22.88 7.22 6.72
CA ARG A 87 -21.89 7.97 5.93
C ARG A 87 -22.45 8.47 4.60
N GLY A 88 -23.24 7.66 3.90
CA GLY A 88 -23.89 8.05 2.64
C GLY A 88 -24.89 9.20 2.83
N ASN A 89 -25.68 9.16 3.91
CA ASN A 89 -26.62 10.23 4.26
C ASN A 89 -25.89 11.52 4.64
N GLN A 90 -24.80 11.43 5.42
CA GLN A 90 -23.95 12.59 5.73
C GLN A 90 -23.34 13.21 4.47
N LEU A 91 -22.88 12.38 3.52
CA LEU A 91 -22.35 12.87 2.25
C LEU A 91 -23.43 13.62 1.45
N ARG A 92 -24.64 13.04 1.36
CA ARG A 92 -25.79 13.67 0.68
C ARG A 92 -26.17 15.02 1.31
N GLN A 93 -26.17 15.11 2.64
CA GLN A 93 -26.46 16.36 3.35
C GLN A 93 -25.40 17.43 3.07
N ARG A 94 -24.11 17.09 3.09
CA ARG A 94 -23.02 18.02 2.78
C ARG A 94 -23.10 18.56 1.35
N VAL A 95 -23.42 17.71 0.38
CA VAL A 95 -23.61 18.12 -1.03
C VAL A 95 -24.78 19.10 -1.15
N ARG A 96 -25.90 18.86 -0.47
CA ARG A 96 -27.05 19.81 -0.46
C ARG A 96 -26.71 21.16 0.17
N GLN A 97 -25.77 21.19 1.10
CA GLN A 97 -25.29 22.41 1.75
C GLN A 97 -24.23 23.16 0.92
N GLY A 98 -23.92 22.70 -0.30
CA GLY A 98 -22.93 23.33 -1.19
C GLY A 98 -21.47 23.10 -0.78
N ILE A 99 -21.22 22.22 0.20
CA ILE A 99 -19.86 21.88 0.63
C ILE A 99 -19.29 20.84 -0.32
N VAL A 100 -18.53 21.28 -1.33
CA VAL A 100 -17.74 20.40 -2.19
C VAL A 100 -16.65 19.75 -1.34
N THR A 101 -16.88 18.50 -0.96
CA THR A 101 -15.86 17.71 -0.27
C THR A 101 -14.79 17.39 -1.31
N THR A 102 -13.55 17.87 -1.11
CA THR A 102 -12.41 17.35 -1.87
C THR A 102 -12.34 15.85 -1.59
N VAL A 103 -12.37 15.03 -2.65
CA VAL A 103 -12.28 13.56 -2.50
C VAL A 103 -10.97 13.28 -1.75
N PRO A 104 -10.99 12.73 -0.53
CA PRO A 104 -9.74 12.34 0.11
C PRO A 104 -9.10 11.30 -0.81
N VAL A 105 -7.83 11.48 -1.13
CA VAL A 105 -7.04 10.51 -1.90
C VAL A 105 -7.06 9.19 -1.12
N GLN A 106 -8.04 8.35 -1.42
CA GLN A 106 -8.05 6.97 -0.98
C GLN A 106 -6.92 6.29 -1.75
N PRO A 107 -6.03 5.52 -1.09
CA PRO A 107 -5.06 4.73 -1.82
C PRO A 107 -5.82 3.93 -2.88
N ARG A 108 -5.43 4.11 -4.15
CA ARG A 108 -6.08 3.50 -5.30
C ARG A 108 -5.99 1.98 -5.13
N ASN A 109 -7.02 1.35 -4.60
CA ASN A 109 -7.14 -0.10 -4.57
C ASN A 109 -7.21 -0.58 -6.02
N LEU A 110 -6.11 -1.11 -6.57
CA LEU A 110 -6.03 -1.62 -7.95
C LEU A 110 -6.94 -2.86 -8.18
N ARG A 111 -7.62 -3.34 -7.14
CA ARG A 111 -8.57 -4.46 -7.21
C ARG A 111 -9.82 -4.16 -8.06
N THR A 112 -10.05 -2.92 -8.46
CA THR A 112 -11.11 -2.52 -9.41
C THR A 112 -10.71 -2.54 -10.88
N LEU A 113 -9.46 -2.91 -11.23
CA LEU A 113 -8.99 -2.95 -12.63
C LEU A 113 -9.21 -4.30 -13.33
N TYR A 114 -9.71 -5.31 -12.63
CA TYR A 114 -10.11 -6.56 -13.26
C TYR A 114 -11.63 -6.60 -13.40
N PRO A 115 -12.19 -6.83 -14.60
CA PRO A 115 -13.59 -7.18 -14.70
C PRO A 115 -13.80 -8.44 -13.86
N GLN A 116 -14.64 -8.34 -12.83
CA GLN A 116 -15.15 -9.50 -12.13
C GLN A 116 -15.75 -10.41 -13.19
N SER A 117 -15.15 -11.57 -13.42
CA SER A 117 -15.78 -12.63 -14.22
C SER A 117 -17.17 -12.81 -13.63
N ARG A 118 -18.21 -12.56 -14.43
CA ARG A 118 -19.59 -12.82 -13.99
C ARG A 118 -19.64 -14.28 -13.57
N GLU A 119 -19.74 -14.53 -12.26
CA GLU A 119 -20.23 -15.81 -11.77
C GLU A 119 -21.62 -15.99 -12.38
N THR A 120 -21.68 -16.85 -13.38
CA THR A 120 -22.94 -17.19 -14.03
C THR A 120 -23.65 -18.07 -13.03
N ILE A 121 -24.64 -17.51 -12.33
CA ILE A 121 -25.55 -18.28 -11.48
C ILE A 121 -26.15 -19.36 -12.39
N PRO A 122 -25.93 -20.67 -12.14
CA PRO A 122 -26.55 -21.70 -12.96
C PRO A 122 -28.06 -21.64 -12.73
N VAL A 123 -28.80 -21.22 -13.76
CA VAL A 123 -30.26 -21.26 -13.72
C VAL A 123 -30.66 -22.74 -13.80
N ASN A 124 -31.08 -23.30 -12.68
CA ASN A 124 -31.49 -24.70 -12.61
C ASN A 124 -32.84 -24.86 -13.33
N ARG A 125 -32.80 -25.17 -14.64
CA ARG A 125 -34.01 -25.48 -15.41
C ARG A 125 -34.39 -26.92 -15.11
N THR A 126 -35.37 -27.10 -14.22
CA THR A 126 -36.07 -28.37 -14.06
C THR A 126 -36.65 -28.79 -15.43
N PRO A 127 -36.45 -30.04 -15.88
CA PRO A 127 -37.06 -30.50 -17.11
C PRO A 127 -38.57 -30.64 -16.90
N ARG A 128 -39.37 -29.84 -17.62
CA ARG A 128 -40.80 -30.09 -17.76
C ARG A 128 -40.97 -31.35 -18.62
N ARG A 129 -41.49 -32.41 -18.01
CA ARG A 129 -41.88 -33.66 -18.66
C ARG A 129 -43.11 -33.41 -19.54
N PRO A 130 -43.11 -33.70 -20.85
CA PRO A 130 -44.33 -33.73 -21.62
C PRO A 130 -44.98 -35.13 -21.53
N ARG A 131 -46.23 -35.12 -21.05
CA ARG A 131 -47.32 -36.12 -21.05
C ARG A 131 -46.95 -37.59 -20.84
#